data_AF-A0A3B9C1R0-F1
#
_entry.id   AF-A0A3B9C1R0-F1
#
_cell.length_a   1.000
_cell.length_b   1.000
_cell.length_c   1.000
_cell.angle_alpha   90.00
_cell.angle_beta   90.00
_cell.angle_gamma   90.00
#
_symmetry.space_group_name_H-M   'P 1'
#
loop_
_entity.id
_entity.type
_entity.pdbx_description
1 polymer ?
#
loop_
_entity_poly.entity_id
_entity_poly.type
_entity_poly.pdbx_seq_one_letter_code
_entity_poly.pdbx_strand_id
1 'polypeptide(L)'
;MKNLFAIVFALGFYQTVDAQSAYMKHLADDQFLIERLDVLNGRLSDSLYTSLQSMSRKEVVQFLQQYLQKHRTISPREKEEIMRIISKNGEWAANGEGAEDSRYPILNRLYQKKSDMINVHVDQADLVINPIFNYQQMVETNNTRQNLFLNSKGIELRANLNKRIGVYSTFTDNQERGPWHHQQRVRERSAVL
;
A
#
# COMPACT_ATOMS: atom_id res chain seq x y z
N MET A 1 8.40 0.18 -48.83
CA MET A 1 7.28 0.32 -47.88
C MET A 1 7.37 -0.61 -46.67
N LYS A 2 7.73 -1.91 -46.80
CA LYS A 2 7.89 -2.83 -45.66
C LYS A 2 8.88 -2.36 -44.57
N ASN A 3 10.00 -1.74 -44.97
CA ASN A 3 11.02 -1.28 -44.02
C ASN A 3 10.62 0.01 -43.28
N LEU A 4 9.69 0.79 -43.84
CA LEU A 4 9.21 2.04 -43.21
C LEU A 4 8.32 1.73 -41.99
N PHE A 5 7.51 0.67 -42.08
CA PHE A 5 6.66 0.22 -40.98
C PHE A 5 7.47 -0.30 -39.79
N ALA A 6 8.56 -1.04 -40.06
CA ALA A 6 9.48 -1.52 -39.02
C ALA A 6 10.21 -0.36 -38.32
N ILE A 7 10.59 0.69 -39.05
CA ILE A 7 11.25 1.87 -38.48
C ILE A 7 10.28 2.71 -37.64
N VAL A 8 9.02 2.88 -38.06
CA VAL A 8 7.99 3.55 -37.26
C VAL A 8 7.65 2.75 -36.00
N PHE A 9 7.59 1.42 -36.08
CA PHE A 9 7.38 0.55 -34.93
C PHE A 9 8.55 0.61 -33.94
N ALA A 10 9.80 0.70 -34.42
CA ALA A 10 10.98 0.86 -33.58
C ALA A 10 11.10 2.26 -32.95
N LEU A 11 10.65 3.31 -33.65
CA LEU A 11 10.65 4.69 -33.13
C LEU A 11 9.55 4.94 -32.08
N GLY A 12 8.42 4.21 -32.15
CA GLY A 12 7.34 4.29 -31.15
C GLY A 12 7.69 3.73 -29.76
N PHE A 13 8.77 2.96 -29.63
CA PHE A 13 9.25 2.37 -28.37
C PHE A 13 10.30 3.22 -27.63
N TYR A 14 10.70 4.38 -28.18
CA TYR A 14 11.54 5.36 -27.46
C TYR A 14 10.72 6.23 -26.48
N GLN A 15 9.77 5.62 -25.79
CA GLN A 15 9.13 6.24 -24.65
C GLN A 15 10.07 6.03 -23.46
N THR A 16 10.67 7.11 -22.95
CA THR A 16 11.31 7.07 -21.64
C THR A 16 10.24 6.75 -20.62
N VAL A 17 10.16 5.48 -20.22
CA VAL A 17 9.31 5.05 -19.11
C VAL A 17 9.97 5.58 -17.85
N ASP A 18 9.54 6.76 -17.42
CA ASP A 18 9.86 7.26 -16.09
C ASP A 18 9.30 6.25 -15.08
N ALA A 19 10.21 5.69 -14.29
CA ALA A 19 9.89 4.62 -13.37
C ALA A 19 8.90 5.13 -12.32
N GLN A 20 7.72 4.52 -12.27
CA GLN A 20 6.70 4.85 -11.29
C GLN A 20 7.04 4.19 -9.96
N SER A 21 6.99 4.94 -8.86
CA SER A 21 7.09 4.39 -7.51
C SER A 21 5.72 3.89 -7.05
N ALA A 22 5.71 2.91 -6.15
CA ALA A 22 4.48 2.47 -5.51
C ALA A 22 4.00 3.54 -4.53
N TYR A 23 2.75 3.97 -4.67
CA TYR A 23 2.12 4.91 -3.74
C TYR A 23 1.57 4.19 -2.51
N MET A 24 1.48 4.92 -1.40
CA MET A 24 0.72 4.47 -0.23
C MET A 24 -0.76 4.40 -0.57
N LYS A 25 -1.46 3.47 0.07
CA LYS A 25 -2.92 3.44 0.01
C LYS A 25 -3.46 4.76 0.57
N HIS A 26 -4.37 5.39 -0.15
CA HIS A 26 -5.08 6.60 0.29
C HIS A 26 -5.80 6.32 1.61
N LEU A 27 -5.70 7.24 2.59
CA LEU A 27 -6.24 7.11 3.94
C LEU A 27 -5.73 5.90 4.72
N ALA A 28 -4.48 5.47 4.48
CA ALA A 28 -3.83 4.54 5.39
C ALA A 28 -3.72 5.17 6.79
N ASP A 29 -3.85 4.36 7.85
CA ASP A 29 -3.72 4.81 9.25
C ASP A 29 -2.43 5.61 9.52
N ASP A 30 -1.39 5.31 8.75
CA ASP A 30 -0.07 5.93 8.86
C ASP A 30 -0.03 7.37 8.28
N GLN A 31 -0.99 7.75 7.44
CA GLN A 31 -1.00 9.04 6.73
C GLN A 31 -1.03 10.22 7.71
N PHE A 32 -1.92 10.17 8.71
CA PHE A 32 -2.01 11.24 9.72
C PHE A 32 -0.73 11.39 10.53
N LEU A 33 -0.04 10.28 10.81
CA LEU A 33 1.23 10.31 11.53
C LEU A 33 2.32 10.95 10.67
N ILE A 34 2.38 10.62 9.38
CA ILE A 34 3.35 11.21 8.44
C ILE A 34 3.11 12.72 8.30
N GLU A 35 1.86 13.15 8.11
CA GLU A 35 1.48 14.56 8.04
C GLU A 35 1.85 15.33 9.31
N ARG A 36 1.58 14.74 10.49
CA ARG A 36 2.01 15.30 11.78
C ARG A 36 3.52 15.49 11.84
N LEU A 37 4.29 14.48 11.43
CA LEU A 37 5.76 14.54 11.46
C LEU A 37 6.31 15.58 10.48
N ASP A 38 5.69 15.74 9.31
CA ASP A 38 6.05 16.77 8.33
C ASP A 38 5.83 18.19 8.90
N VAL A 39 4.67 18.43 9.54
CA VAL A 39 4.40 19.69 10.24
C VAL A 39 5.41 19.94 11.36
N LEU A 40 5.70 18.92 12.18
CA LEU A 40 6.66 19.04 13.29
C LEU A 40 8.11 19.22 12.84
N ASN A 41 8.46 18.75 11.64
CA ASN A 41 9.79 18.95 11.06
C ASN A 41 10.08 20.45 10.81
N GLY A 42 9.03 21.29 10.79
CA GLY A 42 9.12 22.76 10.78
C GLY A 42 9.67 23.36 9.47
N ARG A 43 9.88 22.52 8.45
CA ARG A 43 10.27 22.87 7.10
C ARG A 43 9.56 21.91 6.16
N LEU A 44 9.06 22.44 5.04
CA LEU A 44 8.55 21.62 3.96
C LEU A 44 9.64 20.61 3.57
N SER A 45 9.29 19.33 3.53
CA SER A 45 10.20 18.31 3.04
C SER A 45 10.48 18.55 1.55
N ASP A 46 11.75 18.57 1.16
CA ASP A 46 12.16 18.69 -0.24
C ASP A 46 11.78 17.46 -1.08
N SER A 47 11.45 16.35 -0.41
CA SER A 47 11.22 15.04 -1.02
C SER A 47 9.80 14.49 -0.82
N LEU A 48 9.04 15.00 0.14
CA LEU A 48 7.71 14.50 0.47
C LEU A 48 6.70 15.64 0.47
N TYR A 49 5.71 15.55 -0.42
CA TYR A 49 4.63 16.53 -0.52
C TYR A 49 3.33 15.96 0.05
N THR A 50 3.14 16.11 1.35
CA THR A 50 1.97 15.60 2.08
C THR A 50 0.66 16.25 1.63
N SER A 51 0.70 17.48 1.12
CA SER A 51 -0.46 18.24 0.63
C SER A 51 -1.15 17.62 -0.59
N LEU A 52 -0.45 16.77 -1.36
CA LEU A 52 -0.99 16.10 -2.55
C LEU A 52 -1.77 14.81 -2.21
N GLN A 53 -1.82 14.41 -0.93
CA GLN A 53 -2.44 13.18 -0.37
C GLN A 53 -1.90 11.84 -0.92
N SER A 54 -1.35 11.83 -2.13
CA SER A 54 -0.72 10.69 -2.79
C SER A 54 0.77 10.67 -2.45
N MET A 55 1.12 9.97 -1.38
CA MET A 55 2.52 9.86 -0.94
C MET A 55 3.19 8.62 -1.54
N SER A 56 4.33 8.82 -2.20
CA SER A 56 5.19 7.73 -2.66
C SER A 56 5.79 6.99 -1.46
N ARG A 57 5.75 5.65 -1.46
CA ARG A 57 6.34 4.86 -0.37
C ARG A 57 7.85 5.11 -0.23
N LYS A 58 8.52 5.33 -1.35
CA LYS A 58 9.95 5.69 -1.38
C LYS A 58 10.23 6.99 -0.64
N GLU A 59 9.47 8.04 -0.96
CA GLU A 59 9.64 9.37 -0.37
C GLU A 59 9.32 9.36 1.12
N VAL A 60 8.27 8.63 1.51
CA VAL A 60 7.91 8.44 2.92
C VAL A 60 9.04 7.77 3.70
N VAL A 61 9.58 6.65 3.20
CA VAL A 61 10.69 5.95 3.89
C VAL A 61 11.92 6.84 4.00
N GLN A 62 12.27 7.57 2.93
CA GLN A 62 13.39 8.51 2.94
C GLN A 62 13.18 9.64 3.95
N PHE A 63 12.01 10.28 3.94
CA PHE A 63 11.64 11.33 4.89
C PHE A 63 11.73 10.84 6.33
N LEU A 64 11.15 9.67 6.64
CA LEU A 64 11.14 9.11 7.98
C LEU A 64 12.55 8.74 8.48
N GLN A 65 13.40 8.17 7.61
CA GLN A 65 14.80 7.90 7.94
C GLN A 65 15.58 9.18 8.23
N GLN A 66 15.38 10.23 7.43
CA GLN A 66 15.99 11.54 7.67
C GLN A 66 15.45 12.18 8.96
N TYR A 67 14.16 12.06 9.23
CA TYR A 67 13.53 12.56 10.45
C TYR A 67 14.18 11.96 11.70
N LEU A 68 14.38 10.63 11.72
CA LEU A 68 15.06 9.92 12.81
C LEU A 68 16.53 10.35 12.99
N GLN A 69 17.23 10.67 11.90
CA GLN A 69 18.62 11.13 11.96
C GLN A 69 18.74 12.55 12.51
N LYS A 70 17.82 13.43 12.10
CA LYS A 70 17.78 14.85 12.51
C LYS A 70 17.31 15.02 13.96
N HIS A 71 16.27 14.32 14.37
CA HIS A 71 15.65 14.46 15.69
C HIS A 71 16.14 13.35 16.63
N ARG A 72 17.26 13.59 17.31
CA ARG A 72 17.86 12.60 18.23
C ARG A 72 17.09 12.44 19.55
N THR A 73 16.31 13.44 19.94
CA THR A 73 15.49 13.47 21.18
C THR A 73 14.01 13.36 20.83
N ILE A 74 13.61 12.22 20.26
CA ILE A 74 12.20 11.86 20.07
C ILE A 74 11.74 10.88 21.15
N SER A 75 10.44 10.87 21.43
CA SER A 75 9.89 9.92 22.39
C SER A 75 10.07 8.47 21.90
N PRO A 76 10.24 7.49 22.81
CA PRO A 76 10.32 6.09 22.42
C PRO A 76 9.10 5.61 21.61
N ARG A 77 7.93 6.15 21.94
CA ARG A 77 6.68 5.83 21.26
C ARG A 77 6.66 6.33 19.81
N GLU A 78 7.06 7.58 19.60
CA GLU A 78 7.14 8.16 18.25
C GLU A 78 8.18 7.43 17.40
N LYS A 79 9.33 7.06 18.00
CA LYS A 79 10.33 6.22 17.33
C LYS A 79 9.75 4.87 16.89
N GLU A 80 8.99 4.21 17.77
CA GLU A 80 8.34 2.92 17.46
C GLU A 80 7.33 3.06 16.31
N GLU A 81 6.55 4.15 16.31
CA GLU A 81 5.58 4.44 15.24
C GLU A 81 6.29 4.68 13.91
N ILE A 82 7.36 5.47 13.88
CA ILE A 82 8.16 5.72 12.67
C ILE A 82 8.76 4.41 12.15
N MET A 83 9.38 3.61 13.02
CA MET A 83 9.98 2.33 12.64
C MET A 83 8.94 1.35 12.11
N ARG A 84 7.72 1.36 12.65
CA ARG A 84 6.60 0.54 12.16
C ARG A 84 6.20 0.93 10.73
N ILE A 85 6.13 2.23 10.42
CA ILE A 85 5.81 2.71 9.07
C ILE A 85 6.92 2.33 8.08
N ILE A 86 8.19 2.50 8.47
CA ILE A 86 9.34 2.07 7.65
C ILE A 86 9.27 0.56 7.42
N SER A 87 8.97 -0.22 8.46
CA SER A 87 8.88 -1.69 8.40
C SER A 87 7.79 -2.18 7.43
N LYS A 88 6.63 -1.53 7.40
CA LYS A 88 5.57 -1.81 6.40
C LYS A 88 6.02 -1.52 4.96
N ASN A 89 6.98 -0.61 4.77
CA ASN A 89 7.50 -0.18 3.48
C ASN A 89 8.98 -0.57 3.32
N GLY A 90 9.38 -1.67 3.95
CA GLY A 90 10.78 -2.05 4.10
C GLY A 90 11.53 -2.22 2.78
N GLU A 91 10.82 -2.52 1.70
CA GLU A 91 11.37 -2.67 0.35
C GLU A 91 11.98 -1.38 -0.20
N TRP A 92 11.65 -0.22 0.37
CA TRP A 92 12.20 1.08 -0.02
C TRP A 92 13.33 1.56 0.89
N ALA A 93 13.71 0.78 1.91
CA ALA A 93 14.87 1.10 2.73
C ALA A 93 16.17 0.96 1.92
N ALA A 94 17.24 1.65 2.35
CA ALA A 94 18.51 1.70 1.63
C ALA A 94 19.09 0.31 1.30
N ASN A 95 18.88 -0.69 2.17
CA ASN A 95 19.30 -2.07 1.99
C ASN A 95 18.20 -3.01 1.44
N GLY A 96 16.96 -2.56 1.23
CA GLY A 96 15.81 -3.43 0.86
C GLY A 96 15.24 -4.25 2.03
N GLU A 97 16.01 -4.40 3.10
CA GLU A 97 15.63 -5.14 4.31
C GLU A 97 15.18 -4.21 5.44
N GLY A 98 14.34 -3.22 5.14
CA GLY A 98 13.81 -2.30 6.16
C GLY A 98 12.74 -2.91 7.07
N ALA A 99 12.21 -4.09 6.72
CA ALA A 99 11.15 -4.76 7.45
C ALA A 99 11.70 -5.46 8.71
N GLU A 100 11.04 -5.21 9.85
CA GLU A 100 11.36 -5.82 11.14
C GLU A 100 11.07 -7.32 11.14
N ASP A 101 11.99 -8.10 11.70
CA ASP A 101 11.79 -9.54 11.87
C ASP A 101 10.64 -9.84 12.85
N SER A 102 9.86 -10.85 12.51
CA SER A 102 8.79 -11.36 13.36
C SER A 102 9.35 -12.28 14.45
N ARG A 103 8.79 -12.15 15.66
CA ARG A 103 9.10 -13.08 16.76
C ARG A 103 8.41 -14.44 16.61
N TYR A 104 7.36 -14.52 15.80
CA TYR A 104 6.49 -15.70 15.69
C TYR A 104 6.17 -15.98 14.22
N PRO A 105 7.16 -16.44 13.42
CA PRO A 105 6.89 -16.85 12.05
C PRO A 105 6.01 -18.10 12.01
N ILE A 106 5.10 -18.16 11.04
CA ILE A 106 4.21 -19.31 10.82
C ILE A 106 4.86 -20.23 9.79
N LEU A 107 5.03 -21.51 10.15
CA LEU A 107 5.67 -22.54 9.31
C LEU A 107 7.06 -22.14 8.78
N ASN A 108 7.77 -21.26 9.49
CA ASN A 108 9.07 -20.68 9.10
C ASN A 108 9.10 -20.05 7.69
N ARG A 109 7.96 -19.73 7.11
CA ARG A 109 7.85 -19.17 5.74
C ARG A 109 6.91 -17.97 5.67
N LEU A 110 5.84 -18.00 6.45
CA LEU A 110 4.86 -16.91 6.49
C LEU A 110 5.15 -16.01 7.69
N TYR A 111 4.97 -14.71 7.51
CA TYR A 111 5.22 -13.70 8.53
C TYR A 111 6.63 -13.81 9.14
N GLN A 112 7.65 -14.04 8.30
CA GLN A 112 9.06 -13.89 8.71
C GLN A 112 9.36 -12.44 9.07
N LYS A 113 8.75 -11.51 8.35
CA LYS A 113 8.71 -10.09 8.68
C LYS A 113 7.38 -9.77 9.37
N LYS A 114 7.40 -8.83 10.31
CA LYS A 114 6.24 -8.48 11.14
C LYS A 114 5.09 -7.86 10.33
N SER A 115 5.42 -7.08 9.32
CA SER A 115 4.47 -6.37 8.44
C SER A 115 3.98 -7.20 7.27
N ASP A 116 4.70 -8.27 6.89
CA ASP A 116 4.52 -8.92 5.60
C ASP A 116 4.28 -10.42 5.73
N MET A 117 3.23 -10.92 5.09
CA MET A 117 2.94 -12.36 5.06
C MET A 117 4.01 -13.12 4.29
N ILE A 118 4.39 -12.66 3.11
CA ILE A 118 5.52 -13.16 2.34
C ILE A 118 6.39 -11.97 1.97
N ASN A 119 7.68 -12.05 2.30
CA ASN A 119 8.68 -11.06 1.94
C ASN A 119 9.88 -11.80 1.35
N VAL A 120 10.24 -11.46 0.13
CA VAL A 120 11.36 -12.05 -0.60
C VAL A 120 12.28 -10.92 -1.04
N HIS A 121 13.51 -10.96 -0.55
CA HIS A 121 14.58 -10.06 -0.97
C HIS A 121 15.59 -10.83 -1.82
N VAL A 122 15.87 -10.33 -3.02
CA VAL A 122 17.00 -10.74 -3.87
C VAL A 122 17.73 -9.49 -4.36
N ASP A 123 19.01 -9.61 -4.72
CA ASP A 123 19.89 -8.46 -5.05
C ASP A 123 19.28 -7.42 -6.02
N GLN A 124 18.40 -7.86 -6.92
CA GLN A 124 17.78 -7.03 -7.96
C GLN A 124 16.29 -6.77 -7.75
N ALA A 125 15.65 -7.40 -6.77
CA ALA A 125 14.21 -7.29 -6.59
C ALA A 125 13.76 -7.58 -5.16
N ASP A 126 12.84 -6.76 -4.68
CA ASP A 126 12.03 -7.03 -3.50
C ASP A 126 10.63 -7.41 -3.94
N LEU A 127 10.05 -8.44 -3.31
CA LEU A 127 8.67 -8.87 -3.52
C LEU A 127 7.98 -9.04 -2.17
N VAL A 128 6.82 -8.41 -2.03
CA VAL A 128 5.97 -8.49 -0.84
C VAL A 128 4.56 -8.86 -1.23
N ILE A 129 3.98 -9.82 -0.53
CA ILE A 129 2.60 -10.27 -0.72
C ILE A 129 1.88 -10.26 0.62
N ASN A 130 0.75 -9.56 0.68
CA ASN A 130 -0.08 -9.42 1.87
C ASN A 130 -1.55 -9.76 1.59
N PRO A 131 -2.24 -10.41 2.53
CA PRO A 131 -3.68 -10.62 2.40
C PRO A 131 -4.43 -9.30 2.63
N ILE A 132 -5.49 -9.08 1.87
CA ILE A 132 -6.48 -8.02 2.10
C ILE A 132 -7.71 -8.68 2.69
N PHE A 133 -8.16 -8.20 3.84
CA PHE A 133 -9.40 -8.66 4.47
C PHE A 133 -10.10 -7.50 5.17
N ASN A 134 -11.36 -7.27 4.85
CA ASN A 134 -12.23 -6.32 5.53
C ASN A 134 -13.62 -6.94 5.63
N TYR A 135 -14.08 -7.18 6.86
CA TYR A 135 -15.41 -7.69 7.13
C TYR A 135 -16.17 -6.72 8.02
N GLN A 136 -17.36 -6.33 7.59
CA GLN A 136 -18.27 -5.47 8.35
C GLN A 136 -19.63 -6.12 8.43
N GLN A 137 -20.19 -6.14 9.63
CA GLN A 137 -21.52 -6.67 9.94
C GLN A 137 -22.38 -5.53 10.45
N MET A 138 -23.54 -5.32 9.85
CA MET A 138 -24.44 -4.23 10.21
C MET A 138 -25.87 -4.77 10.41
N VAL A 139 -26.66 -4.01 11.15
CA VAL A 139 -28.09 -4.26 11.42
C VAL A 139 -28.91 -3.07 10.95
N GLU A 140 -30.09 -3.33 10.39
CA GLU A 140 -30.99 -2.29 9.89
C GLU A 140 -32.19 -2.14 10.84
N THR A 141 -32.49 -0.89 11.23
CA THR A 141 -33.67 -0.58 12.05
C THR A 141 -34.94 -0.97 11.29
N ASN A 142 -35.87 -1.66 11.96
CA ASN A 142 -37.13 -2.17 11.40
C ASN A 142 -36.99 -3.27 10.32
N ASN A 143 -35.79 -3.83 10.12
CA ASN A 143 -35.58 -5.01 9.28
C ASN A 143 -34.62 -6.00 9.97
N THR A 144 -35.15 -6.76 10.92
CA THR A 144 -34.38 -7.70 11.76
C THR A 144 -34.23 -9.10 11.17
N ARG A 145 -34.84 -9.37 10.00
CA ARG A 145 -34.83 -10.73 9.40
C ARG A 145 -33.52 -11.06 8.73
N GLN A 146 -32.73 -10.07 8.33
CA GLN A 146 -31.45 -10.28 7.66
C GLN A 146 -30.40 -9.27 8.12
N ASN A 147 -29.23 -9.82 8.37
CA ASN A 147 -28.01 -9.11 8.68
C ASN A 147 -27.37 -8.56 7.40
N LEU A 148 -27.00 -7.28 7.40
CA LEU A 148 -26.27 -6.62 6.31
C LEU A 148 -24.77 -6.90 6.47
N PHE A 149 -24.04 -7.11 5.38
CA PHE A 149 -22.61 -7.34 5.48
C PHE A 149 -21.85 -6.76 4.30
N LEU A 150 -20.57 -6.49 4.56
CA LEU A 150 -19.55 -6.22 3.55
C LEU A 150 -18.37 -7.16 3.83
N ASN A 151 -17.96 -7.93 2.84
CA ASN A 151 -16.80 -8.80 2.88
C ASN A 151 -15.90 -8.51 1.68
N SER A 152 -14.83 -7.75 1.90
CA SER A 152 -13.76 -7.57 0.94
C SER A 152 -12.60 -8.51 1.29
N LYS A 153 -12.20 -9.36 0.36
CA LYS A 153 -11.06 -10.26 0.53
C LYS A 153 -10.18 -10.23 -0.71
N GLY A 154 -8.88 -10.43 -0.54
CA GLY A 154 -7.97 -10.34 -1.65
C GLY A 154 -6.50 -10.43 -1.26
N ILE A 155 -5.66 -9.98 -2.18
CA ILE A 155 -4.20 -9.98 -2.04
C ILE A 155 -3.66 -8.65 -2.55
N GLU A 156 -2.74 -8.07 -1.79
CA GLU A 156 -1.86 -6.97 -2.17
C GLU A 156 -0.51 -7.55 -2.59
N LEU A 157 -0.02 -7.14 -3.75
CA LEU A 157 1.31 -7.44 -4.25
C LEU A 157 2.08 -6.14 -4.44
N ARG A 158 3.29 -6.10 -3.87
CA ARG A 158 4.23 -5.00 -4.03
C ARG A 158 5.56 -5.56 -4.51
N ALA A 159 6.18 -4.89 -5.46
CA ALA A 159 7.55 -5.21 -5.85
C ALA A 159 8.38 -3.95 -6.04
N ASN A 160 9.67 -4.05 -5.77
CA ASN A 160 10.64 -3.01 -6.05
C ASN A 160 11.78 -3.61 -6.87
N LEU A 161 11.90 -3.22 -8.13
CA LEU A 161 12.92 -3.74 -9.05
C LEU A 161 14.08 -2.75 -9.12
N ASN A 162 15.27 -3.23 -8.77
CA ASN A 162 16.52 -2.47 -8.77
C ASN A 162 16.45 -1.12 -8.03
N LYS A 163 15.58 -0.99 -7.02
CA LYS A 163 15.31 0.26 -6.26
C LYS A 163 14.90 1.44 -7.14
N ARG A 164 14.43 1.15 -8.35
CA ARG A 164 14.10 2.12 -9.39
C ARG A 164 12.64 2.03 -9.80
N ILE A 165 12.13 0.82 -10.01
CA ILE A 165 10.77 0.59 -10.51
C ILE A 165 9.93 -0.03 -9.40
N GLY A 166 8.87 0.69 -8.99
CA GLY A 166 7.88 0.17 -8.05
C GLY A 166 6.70 -0.46 -8.80
N VAL A 167 6.28 -1.64 -8.37
CA VAL A 167 5.06 -2.31 -8.85
C VAL A 167 4.11 -2.44 -7.67
N TYR A 168 2.86 -2.06 -7.89
CA TYR A 168 1.79 -2.21 -6.92
C TYR A 168 0.57 -2.79 -7.63
N SER A 169 -0.01 -3.84 -7.07
CA SER A 169 -1.21 -4.47 -7.62
C SER A 169 -2.05 -5.05 -6.49
N THR A 170 -3.37 -4.92 -6.63
CA THR A 170 -4.33 -5.51 -5.70
C THR A 170 -5.35 -6.31 -6.47
N PHE A 171 -5.60 -7.53 -6.02
CA PHE A 171 -6.68 -8.36 -6.52
C PHE A 171 -7.68 -8.61 -5.39
N THR A 172 -8.92 -8.17 -5.55
CA THR A 172 -9.93 -8.23 -4.49
C THR A 172 -11.28 -8.69 -5.03
N ASP A 173 -11.96 -9.51 -4.25
CA ASP A 173 -13.37 -9.85 -4.37
C ASP A 173 -14.16 -9.12 -3.27
N ASN A 174 -15.25 -8.43 -3.66
CA ASN A 174 -16.09 -7.64 -2.78
C ASN A 174 -17.51 -8.22 -2.80
N GLN A 175 -17.91 -8.80 -1.67
CA GLN A 175 -19.24 -9.34 -1.49
C GLN A 175 -20.00 -8.45 -0.52
N GLU A 176 -21.22 -8.07 -0.88
CA GLU A 176 -22.07 -7.26 -0.02
C GLU A 176 -23.49 -7.78 0.05
N ARG A 177 -24.13 -7.51 1.19
CA ARG A 177 -25.58 -7.50 1.30
C ARG A 177 -26.00 -6.12 1.76
N GLY A 178 -26.45 -5.32 0.78
CA GLY A 178 -26.94 -3.97 1.01
C GLY A 178 -28.30 -3.90 1.71
N PRO A 179 -28.71 -2.70 2.17
CA PRO A 179 -29.96 -2.46 2.90
C PRO A 179 -31.23 -2.89 2.16
N TRP A 180 -32.36 -2.99 2.87
CA TRP A 180 -33.63 -3.45 2.27
C TRP A 180 -34.04 -2.68 1.02
N HIS A 181 -33.95 -1.36 1.06
CA HIS A 181 -34.32 -0.50 -0.07
C HIS A 181 -33.46 -0.75 -1.33
N HIS A 182 -32.19 -1.15 -1.16
CA HIS A 182 -31.31 -1.51 -2.27
C HIS A 182 -31.77 -2.83 -2.89
N GLN A 183 -32.07 -3.83 -2.05
CA GLN A 183 -32.56 -5.12 -2.50
C GLN A 183 -33.92 -5.02 -3.21
N GLN A 184 -34.82 -4.15 -2.74
CA GLN A 184 -36.09 -3.88 -3.42
C GLN A 184 -35.85 -3.38 -4.85
N ARG A 185 -34.97 -2.39 -5.04
CA ARG A 185 -34.64 -1.87 -6.37
C ARG A 185 -34.04 -2.93 -7.29
N VAL A 186 -33.16 -3.79 -6.78
CA VAL A 186 -32.56 -4.90 -7.55
C VAL A 186 -33.65 -5.86 -8.02
N ARG A 187 -34.58 -6.24 -7.13
CA ARG A 187 -35.71 -7.14 -7.45
C ARG A 187 -36.68 -6.50 -8.45
N GLU A 188 -37.05 -5.24 -8.24
CA GLU A 188 -37.94 -4.50 -9.15
C GLU A 188 -37.35 -4.37 -10.55
N ARG A 189 -36.03 -4.20 -10.66
CA ARG A 189 -35.33 -4.00 -11.93
C ARG A 189 -34.81 -5.28 -12.57
N SER A 190 -35.04 -6.44 -11.94
CA SER A 190 -34.46 -7.73 -12.37
C SER A 190 -32.95 -7.65 -12.64
N ALA A 191 -32.24 -6.85 -11.84
CA ALA A 191 -30.80 -6.67 -11.99
C ALA A 191 -30.05 -7.90 -11.42
N VAL A 192 -29.00 -8.33 -12.11
CA VAL A 192 -28.09 -9.38 -11.61
C VAL A 192 -26.98 -8.69 -10.80
N LEU A 193 -26.75 -9.18 -9.58
CA LEU A 193 -25.62 -8.80 -8.73
C LEU A 193 -24.43 -9.73 -8.99
#